data_AF-A0A7S0MJA5-F1
#
_entry.id   AF-A0A7S0MJA5-F1
#
_cell.length_a   1.000
_cell.length_b   1.000
_cell.length_c   1.000
_cell.angle_alpha   90.00
_cell.angle_beta   90.00
_cell.angle_gamma   90.00
#
_symmetry.space_group_name_H-M   'P 1'
#
loop_
_entity.id
_entity.type
_entity.pdbx_description
1 polymer ?
#
loop_
_entity_poly.entity_id
_entity_poly.type
_entity_poly.pdbx_seq_one_letter_code
_entity_poly.pdbx_strand_id
1 'polypeptide(L)'
;ECPIDSGGYFVVRGTEKVILIQEQLSKNRIIIETDPKGLPSASVTSSTARSKTKTNIIIKHGKFQLKHNSFTDGIPIVIALKGMGIITDQEVVQLVGSEPLFADEMAASLEEAASVVWSGGSSRGIFTQNQALEYIASKIKPTKFARRTQV
;
A
#
# COMPACT_ATOMS: atom_id res chain seq x y z
N GLU A 1 -8.18 -32.79 41.56
CA GLU A 1 -7.19 -32.13 40.68
C GLU A 1 -5.81 -32.32 41.30
N CYS A 2 -4.79 -32.61 40.49
CA CYS A 2 -3.44 -32.90 40.99
C CYS A 2 -2.70 -31.58 41.32
N PRO A 3 -2.07 -31.42 42.48
CA PRO A 3 -1.34 -30.19 42.83
C PRO A 3 -0.18 -29.81 41.89
N ILE A 4 0.28 -30.74 41.04
CA ILE A 4 1.42 -30.57 40.14
C ILE A 4 0.96 -30.36 38.68
N ASP A 5 -0.35 -30.29 38.43
CA ASP A 5 -0.86 -30.03 37.08
C ASP A 5 -0.45 -28.63 36.62
N SER A 6 0.24 -28.54 35.48
CA SER A 6 0.67 -27.27 34.89
C SER A 6 -0.48 -26.47 34.27
N GLY A 7 -1.63 -27.10 34.01
CA GLY A 7 -2.78 -26.47 33.37
C GLY A 7 -2.48 -25.94 31.96
N GLY A 8 -3.20 -24.90 31.53
CA GLY A 8 -2.95 -24.23 30.24
C GLY A 8 -3.52 -24.93 29.00
N TYR A 9 -4.41 -25.90 29.19
CA TYR A 9 -5.10 -26.62 28.14
C TYR A 9 -6.62 -26.44 28.24
N PHE A 10 -7.32 -26.71 27.16
CA PHE A 10 -8.77 -26.76 27.08
C PHE A 10 -9.23 -28.22 27.10
N VAL A 11 -10.31 -28.55 27.80
CA VAL A 11 -10.97 -29.86 27.69
C VAL A 11 -12.08 -29.78 26.64
N VAL A 12 -11.86 -30.40 25.49
CA VAL A 12 -12.83 -30.43 24.38
C VAL A 12 -13.24 -31.86 24.14
N ARG A 13 -14.52 -32.19 24.41
CA ARG A 13 -15.09 -33.55 24.28
C ARG A 13 -14.28 -34.62 25.04
N GLY A 14 -13.84 -34.29 26.26
CA GLY A 14 -13.07 -35.21 27.11
C GLY A 14 -11.62 -35.40 26.69
N THR A 15 -11.10 -34.59 25.75
CA THR A 15 -9.67 -34.56 25.39
C THR A 15 -9.06 -33.21 25.73
N GLU A 16 -7.88 -33.24 26.34
CA GLU A 16 -7.09 -32.05 26.65
C GLU A 16 -6.38 -31.54 25.39
N LYS A 17 -6.47 -30.23 25.14
CA LYS A 17 -5.95 -29.55 23.94
C LYS A 17 -5.23 -28.27 24.33
N VAL A 18 -3.97 -28.14 23.94
CA VAL A 18 -3.17 -26.92 24.14
C VAL A 18 -3.12 -26.12 22.84
N ILE A 19 -3.30 -24.80 22.94
CA ILE A 19 -3.04 -23.88 21.82
C ILE A 19 -1.58 -23.46 21.90
N LEU A 20 -0.79 -23.83 20.89
CA LEU A 20 0.61 -23.44 20.81
C LEU A 20 0.74 -21.94 20.52
N ILE A 21 1.68 -21.30 21.20
CA ILE A 21 2.06 -19.91 20.92
C ILE A 21 2.58 -19.83 19.49
N GLN A 22 1.99 -18.92 18.71
CA GLN A 22 2.40 -18.68 17.33
C GLN A 22 3.14 -17.35 17.27
N GLU A 23 4.33 -17.36 16.67
CA GLU A 23 5.02 -16.12 16.30
C GLU A 23 4.23 -15.40 15.21
N GLN A 24 4.20 -14.07 15.27
CA GLN A 24 3.48 -13.23 14.32
C GLN A 24 4.38 -12.07 13.90
N LEU A 25 4.31 -11.72 12.61
CA LEU A 25 5.00 -10.53 12.09
C LEU A 25 4.51 -9.26 12.80
N SER A 26 5.45 -8.36 13.05
CA SER A 26 5.15 -7.04 13.62
C SER A 26 4.19 -6.28 12.70
N LYS A 27 3.07 -5.86 13.27
CA LYS A 27 2.09 -4.97 12.61
C LYS A 27 2.59 -3.53 12.73
N ASN A 28 2.15 -2.65 11.84
CA ASN A 28 2.46 -1.20 11.87
C ASN A 28 3.97 -0.88 11.87
N ARG A 29 4.78 -1.79 11.31
CA ARG A 29 6.21 -1.61 11.11
C ARG A 29 6.53 -1.67 9.62
N ILE A 30 7.38 -0.76 9.15
CA ILE A 30 7.90 -0.80 7.79
C ILE A 30 8.92 -1.93 7.72
N ILE A 31 8.75 -2.82 6.75
CA ILE A 31 9.65 -3.93 6.44
C ILE A 31 10.23 -3.66 5.06
N ILE A 32 11.57 -3.63 4.98
CA ILE A 32 12.30 -3.51 3.73
C ILE A 32 12.85 -4.89 3.38
N GLU A 33 12.52 -5.37 2.20
CA GLU A 33 12.90 -6.70 1.70
C GLU A 33 13.32 -6.60 0.24
N THR A 34 14.17 -7.52 -0.20
CA THR A 34 14.47 -7.68 -1.63
C THR A 34 13.36 -8.50 -2.28
N ASP A 35 12.76 -7.98 -3.35
CA ASP A 35 11.76 -8.68 -4.13
C ASP A 35 12.38 -9.87 -4.90
N PRO A 36 11.57 -10.79 -5.46
CA PRO A 36 12.09 -11.92 -6.24
C PRO A 36 12.88 -11.52 -7.50
N LYS A 37 12.84 -10.25 -7.91
CA LYS A 37 13.58 -9.69 -9.04
C LYS A 37 14.90 -9.04 -8.60
N GLY A 38 15.24 -9.10 -7.32
CA GLY A 38 16.45 -8.51 -6.77
C GLY A 38 16.34 -7.01 -6.44
N LEU A 39 15.15 -6.41 -6.55
CA LEU A 39 14.94 -4.99 -6.29
C LEU A 39 14.46 -4.75 -4.86
N PRO A 40 14.89 -3.64 -4.21
CA PRO A 40 14.34 -3.24 -2.93
C PRO A 40 12.82 -3.02 -3.00
N SER A 41 12.11 -3.49 -1.97
CA SER A 41 10.68 -3.28 -1.79
C SER A 41 10.38 -2.96 -0.34
N ALA A 42 9.36 -2.13 -0.11
CA ALA A 42 8.90 -1.79 1.22
C ALA A 42 7.47 -2.28 1.41
N SER A 43 7.16 -2.83 2.58
CA SER A 43 5.79 -3.18 2.92
C SER A 43 5.45 -2.83 4.36
N VAL A 44 4.19 -2.50 4.58
CA VAL A 44 3.63 -2.29 5.91
C VAL A 44 2.31 -3.04 6.02
N THR A 45 2.20 -3.85 7.07
CA THR A 45 0.92 -4.46 7.45
C THR A 45 0.27 -3.57 8.50
N SER A 46 -0.60 -2.68 8.04
CA SER A 46 -1.34 -1.76 8.89
C SER A 46 -2.48 -2.50 9.57
N SER A 47 -2.52 -2.45 10.90
CA SER A 47 -3.55 -3.07 11.71
C SER A 47 -4.12 -2.05 12.69
N THR A 48 -5.43 -1.84 12.58
CA THR A 48 -6.26 -1.08 13.51
C THR A 48 -7.21 -2.03 14.23
N ALA A 49 -8.03 -1.52 15.14
CA ALA A 49 -9.09 -2.30 15.78
C ALA A 49 -10.15 -2.82 14.78
N ARG A 50 -10.32 -2.14 13.63
CA ARG A 50 -11.37 -2.44 12.65
C ARG A 50 -10.87 -3.26 11.46
N SER A 51 -9.62 -3.06 11.06
CA SER A 51 -9.11 -3.64 9.82
C SER A 51 -7.62 -3.95 9.86
N LYS A 52 -7.23 -4.93 9.05
CA LYS A 52 -5.84 -5.27 8.76
C LYS A 52 -5.65 -5.22 7.24
N THR A 53 -4.73 -4.40 6.76
CA THR A 53 -4.40 -4.26 5.34
C THR A 53 -2.89 -4.30 5.15
N LYS A 54 -2.44 -4.64 3.94
CA LYS A 54 -1.02 -4.60 3.57
C LYS A 54 -0.86 -3.67 2.38
N THR A 55 0.03 -2.70 2.52
CA THR A 55 0.43 -1.79 1.44
C THR A 55 1.90 -2.07 1.12
N ASN A 56 2.23 -2.05 -0.17
CA ASN A 56 3.59 -2.26 -0.63
C ASN A 56 4.00 -1.09 -1.54
N ILE A 57 5.26 -0.69 -1.44
CA ILE A 57 5.93 0.17 -2.41
C ILE A 57 6.95 -0.70 -3.13
N ILE A 58 6.82 -0.78 -4.45
CA ILE A 58 7.68 -1.60 -5.31
C ILE A 58 8.32 -0.74 -6.39
N ILE A 59 9.48 -1.18 -6.87
CA ILE A 59 10.14 -0.58 -8.02
C ILE A 59 9.80 -1.43 -9.25
N LYS A 60 9.24 -0.80 -10.28
CA LYS A 60 8.89 -1.45 -11.55
C LYS A 60 9.39 -0.58 -12.70
N HIS A 61 10.32 -1.11 -13.50
CA HIS A 61 10.95 -0.38 -14.61
C HIS A 61 11.57 0.97 -14.19
N GLY A 62 12.25 1.00 -13.03
CA GLY A 62 12.85 2.22 -12.49
C GLY A 62 11.85 3.22 -11.89
N LYS A 63 10.59 2.82 -11.69
CA LYS A 63 9.53 3.70 -11.17
C LYS A 63 8.90 3.13 -9.91
N PHE A 64 8.59 4.01 -8.97
CA PHE A 64 7.97 3.63 -7.70
C PHE A 64 6.46 3.50 -7.85
N GLN A 65 5.92 2.34 -7.47
CA GLN A 65 4.49 2.05 -7.51
C GLN A 65 3.96 1.62 -6.14
N LEU A 66 2.81 2.19 -5.76
CA LEU A 66 2.02 1.78 -4.61
C LEU A 66 1.11 0.62 -5.02
N LYS A 67 1.25 -0.51 -4.34
CA LYS A 67 0.42 -1.71 -4.52
C LYS A 67 -0.42 -1.94 -3.27
N HIS A 68 -1.74 -1.94 -3.46
CA HIS A 68 -2.72 -2.22 -2.40
C HIS A 68 -3.87 -3.05 -2.96
N ASN A 69 -4.48 -3.89 -2.11
CA ASN A 69 -5.52 -4.83 -2.55
C ASN A 69 -6.79 -4.14 -3.08
N SER A 70 -7.07 -2.91 -2.67
CA SER A 70 -8.21 -2.12 -3.17
C SER A 70 -8.09 -1.70 -4.63
N PHE A 71 -6.90 -1.75 -5.23
CA PHE A 71 -6.67 -1.32 -6.61
C PHE A 71 -6.49 -2.51 -7.55
N THR A 72 -6.92 -2.36 -8.82
CA THR A 72 -6.75 -3.36 -9.88
C THR A 72 -5.28 -3.53 -10.19
N ASP A 73 -4.57 -2.41 -10.32
CA ASP A 73 -3.15 -2.32 -10.65
C ASP A 73 -2.40 -1.47 -9.60
N GLY A 74 -1.08 -1.41 -9.73
CA GLY A 74 -0.27 -0.47 -8.96
C GLY A 74 -0.56 0.98 -9.37
N ILE A 75 -0.51 1.89 -8.39
CA ILE A 75 -0.65 3.33 -8.59
C ILE A 75 0.75 3.96 -8.58
N PRO A 76 1.15 4.77 -9.57
CA PRO A 76 2.40 5.52 -9.50
C PRO A 76 2.47 6.37 -8.23
N ILE A 77 3.61 6.33 -7.52
CA ILE A 77 3.70 6.94 -6.17
C ILE A 77 3.42 8.44 -6.19
N VAL A 78 3.90 9.14 -7.22
CA VAL A 78 3.72 10.59 -7.38
C VAL A 78 2.24 10.94 -7.55
N ILE A 79 1.47 10.13 -8.29
CA ILE A 79 0.02 10.33 -8.45
C ILE A 79 -0.70 10.09 -7.11
N ALA A 80 -0.28 9.06 -6.36
CA ALA A 80 -0.84 8.81 -5.02
C ALA A 80 -0.62 10.01 -4.08
N LEU A 81 0.59 10.58 -4.06
CA LEU A 81 0.93 11.76 -3.26
C LEU A 81 0.14 13.01 -3.69
N LYS A 82 -0.01 13.26 -4.99
CA LYS A 82 -0.86 14.34 -5.51
C LYS A 82 -2.31 14.19 -5.07
N GLY A 83 -2.84 12.96 -5.05
CA GLY A 83 -4.18 12.66 -4.53
C GLY A 83 -4.33 12.95 -3.02
N MET A 84 -3.23 12.81 -2.26
CA MET A 84 -3.16 13.14 -0.83
C MET A 84 -2.95 14.64 -0.56
N GLY A 85 -2.82 15.48 -1.59
CA GLY A 85 -2.68 16.93 -1.47
C GLY A 85 -1.25 17.45 -1.63
N ILE A 86 -0.26 16.59 -1.87
CA ILE A 86 1.13 16.99 -2.14
C ILE A 86 1.25 17.19 -3.65
N ILE A 87 0.91 18.41 -4.09
CA ILE A 87 0.65 18.68 -5.52
C ILE A 87 1.96 18.96 -6.28
N THR A 88 2.88 19.71 -5.70
CA THR A 88 4.07 20.18 -6.42
C THR A 88 5.15 19.10 -6.46
N ASP A 89 5.80 18.95 -7.62
CA ASP A 89 6.87 17.95 -7.77
C ASP A 89 8.07 18.26 -6.88
N GLN A 90 8.33 19.56 -6.63
CA GLN A 90 9.35 20.01 -5.69
C GLN A 90 9.06 19.50 -4.27
N GLU A 91 7.84 19.64 -3.78
CA GLU A 91 7.45 19.15 -2.45
C GLU A 91 7.53 17.62 -2.37
N VAL A 92 7.13 16.91 -3.43
CA VAL A 92 7.28 15.44 -3.51
C VAL A 92 8.73 15.02 -3.34
N VAL A 93 9.67 15.64 -4.06
CA VAL A 93 11.10 15.31 -3.96
C VAL A 93 11.64 15.66 -2.58
N GLN A 94 11.33 16.86 -2.07
CA GLN A 94 11.79 17.32 -0.76
C GLN A 94 11.32 16.43 0.40
N LEU A 95 10.15 15.81 0.29
CA LEU A 95 9.66 14.84 1.27
C LEU A 95 10.44 13.52 1.26
N VAL A 96 11.02 13.14 0.12
CA VAL A 96 11.87 11.95 0.00
C VAL A 96 13.28 12.26 0.52
N GLY A 97 13.84 13.39 0.09
CA GLY A 97 15.14 13.87 0.53
C GLY A 97 15.60 15.11 -0.24
N SER A 98 16.53 15.86 0.33
CA SER A 98 17.03 17.13 -0.24
C SER A 98 18.25 16.97 -1.14
N GLU A 99 18.90 15.81 -1.06
CA GLU A 99 20.12 15.49 -1.77
C GLU A 99 19.83 15.17 -3.24
N PRO A 100 20.70 15.57 -4.18
CA PRO A 100 20.48 15.37 -5.62
C PRO A 100 20.18 13.92 -6.02
N LEU A 101 20.78 12.96 -5.32
CA LEU A 101 20.58 11.53 -5.58
C LEU A 101 19.10 11.11 -5.48
N PHE A 102 18.33 11.71 -4.56
CA PHE A 102 16.91 11.38 -4.40
C PHE A 102 16.07 11.96 -5.52
N ALA A 103 16.44 13.14 -6.04
CA ALA A 103 15.80 13.74 -7.19
C ALA A 103 16.04 12.88 -8.46
N ASP A 104 17.28 12.39 -8.65
CA ASP A 104 17.63 11.53 -9.78
C ASP A 104 16.86 10.21 -9.75
N GLU A 105 16.76 9.54 -8.60
CA GLU A 105 15.97 8.31 -8.43
C GLU A 105 14.46 8.54 -8.62
N MET A 106 13.95 9.71 -8.25
CA MET A 106 12.53 10.05 -8.41
C MET A 106 12.17 10.53 -9.82
N ALA A 107 13.15 10.93 -10.65
CA ALA A 107 12.94 11.56 -11.95
C ALA A 107 12.00 10.75 -12.86
N ALA A 108 12.24 9.44 -12.99
CA ALA A 108 11.41 8.56 -13.82
C ALA A 108 9.95 8.43 -13.32
N SER A 109 9.73 8.58 -12.02
CA SER A 109 8.40 8.54 -11.41
C SER A 109 7.65 9.86 -11.56
N LEU A 110 8.37 10.99 -11.52
CA LEU A 110 7.82 12.32 -11.82
C LEU A 110 7.41 12.44 -13.29
N GLU A 111 8.29 11.99 -14.19
CA GLU A 111 8.00 11.96 -15.63
C GLU A 111 6.79 11.07 -15.94
N GLU A 112 6.64 9.94 -15.24
CA GLU A 112 5.43 9.10 -15.36
C GLU A 112 4.16 9.90 -15.01
N ALA A 113 4.14 10.61 -13.89
CA ALA A 113 2.97 11.42 -13.52
C ALA A 113 2.68 12.55 -14.52
N ALA A 114 3.71 13.15 -15.11
CA ALA A 114 3.56 14.21 -16.12
C ALA A 114 3.16 13.67 -17.52
N SER A 115 3.43 12.40 -17.81
CA SER A 115 3.19 11.79 -19.14
C SER A 115 1.88 11.00 -19.23
N VAL A 116 1.29 10.60 -18.10
CA VAL A 116 0.04 9.81 -18.06
C VAL A 116 -1.09 10.53 -18.80
N VAL A 117 -1.72 9.79 -19.72
CA VAL A 117 -2.92 10.28 -20.44
C VAL A 117 -4.10 10.18 -19.49
N TRP A 118 -4.63 11.34 -19.09
CA TRP A 118 -5.87 11.43 -18.34
C TRP A 118 -7.07 11.30 -19.29
N SER A 119 -8.00 10.41 -18.96
CA SER A 119 -9.13 10.06 -19.82
C SER A 119 -10.22 11.13 -19.96
N GLY A 120 -10.19 12.18 -19.13
CA GLY A 120 -11.24 13.20 -19.08
C GLY A 120 -11.00 14.47 -19.91
N GLY A 121 -9.91 14.59 -20.67
CA GLY A 121 -9.66 15.80 -21.46
C GLY A 121 -8.34 15.87 -22.22
N SER A 122 -8.05 17.04 -22.81
CA SER A 122 -7.00 17.22 -23.82
C SER A 122 -5.57 17.31 -23.28
N SER A 123 -5.39 17.49 -21.97
CA SER A 123 -4.08 17.64 -21.34
C SER A 123 -3.43 16.30 -21.01
N ARG A 124 -2.14 16.15 -21.32
CA ARG A 124 -1.30 15.05 -20.81
C ARG A 124 -0.80 15.40 -19.41
N GLY A 125 -0.79 14.43 -18.51
CA GLY A 125 -0.25 14.56 -17.16
C GLY A 125 -1.30 14.84 -16.08
N ILE A 126 -0.89 14.58 -14.84
CA ILE A 126 -1.68 14.81 -13.62
C ILE A 126 -1.00 15.90 -12.81
N PHE A 127 -1.61 17.09 -12.77
CA PHE A 127 -1.06 18.27 -12.11
C PHE A 127 -1.91 18.78 -10.94
N THR A 128 -3.12 18.24 -10.78
CA THR A 128 -4.04 18.64 -9.70
C THR A 128 -4.45 17.46 -8.86
N GLN A 129 -4.88 17.74 -7.62
CA GLN A 129 -5.40 16.72 -6.73
C GLN A 129 -6.63 16.02 -7.32
N ASN A 130 -7.55 16.76 -7.95
CA ASN A 130 -8.76 16.19 -8.54
C ASN A 130 -8.43 15.20 -9.68
N GLN A 131 -7.51 15.56 -10.58
CA GLN A 131 -7.04 14.64 -11.62
C GLN A 131 -6.41 13.37 -11.03
N ALA A 132 -5.64 13.50 -9.96
CA ALA A 132 -5.03 12.36 -9.27
C ALA A 132 -6.09 11.45 -8.63
N LEU A 133 -7.09 12.04 -7.96
CA LEU A 133 -8.21 11.31 -7.37
C LEU A 133 -9.04 10.58 -8.42
N GLU A 134 -9.32 11.20 -9.56
CA GLU A 134 -10.01 10.57 -10.68
C GLU A 134 -9.21 9.39 -11.26
N TYR A 135 -7.90 9.58 -11.45
CA TYR A 135 -7.02 8.49 -11.88
C TYR A 135 -7.07 7.32 -10.89
N ILE A 136 -6.93 7.59 -9.59
CA ILE A 136 -6.99 6.57 -8.54
C ILE A 136 -8.36 5.88 -8.53
N ALA A 137 -9.45 6.64 -8.66
CA ALA A 137 -10.81 6.12 -8.71
C ALA A 137 -11.01 5.14 -9.88
N SER A 138 -10.44 5.44 -11.05
CA SER A 138 -10.48 4.55 -12.23
C SER A 138 -9.79 3.20 -12.00
N LYS A 139 -8.92 3.11 -10.99
CA LYS A 139 -8.14 1.92 -10.62
C LYS A 139 -8.70 1.18 -9.42
N ILE A 140 -9.79 1.64 -8.81
CA ILE A 140 -10.42 0.94 -7.68
C ILE A 140 -11.04 -0.37 -8.18
N LYS A 141 -10.76 -1.48 -7.49
CA LYS A 141 -11.43 -2.75 -7.76
C LYS A 141 -12.93 -2.61 -7.48
N PRO A 142 -13.81 -2.96 -8.43
CA PRO A 142 -15.24 -2.97 -8.16
C PRO A 142 -15.53 -3.97 -7.05
N THR A 143 -16.09 -3.49 -5.94
CA THR A 143 -16.54 -4.35 -4.85
C THR A 143 -17.88 -4.96 -5.23
N LYS A 144 -18.01 -6.29 -5.09
CA LYS A 144 -19.24 -7.03 -5.45
C LYS A 144 -20.50 -6.55 -4.71
N PHE A 145 -20.35 -5.74 -3.66
CA PHE A 145 -21.43 -5.24 -2.81
C PHE A 145 -21.84 -3.77 -3.06
N ALA A 146 -21.15 -3.02 -3.92
CA ALA A 146 -21.45 -1.60 -4.13
C ALA A 146 -22.67 -1.32 -5.04
N ARG A 147 -23.30 -2.35 -5.64
CA ARG A 147 -24.56 -2.20 -6.40
C ARG A 147 -25.75 -2.63 -5.56
N ARG A 148 -26.11 -1.84 -4.55
CA ARG A 148 -27.41 -1.96 -3.87
C ARG A 148 -27.93 -0.61 -3.39
N THR A 149 -28.00 0.36 -4.30
CA THR A 149 -28.93 1.50 -4.14
C THR A 149 -29.31 2.03 -5.51
N GLN A 150 -30.33 1.43 -6.10
CA GLN A 150 -31.29 2.15 -6.93
C GLN A 150 -32.65 1.87 -6.29
N VAL A 151 -33.21 2.90 -5.66
CA VAL A 151 -34.64 3.08 -5.45
C VAL A 151 -34.93 4.50 -5.90
#